data_AF-A0A6N8IIK2-F1
#
_entry.id   AF-A0A6N8IIK2-F1
#
_cell.length_a   1.000
_cell.length_b   1.000
_cell.length_c   1.000
_cell.angle_alpha   90.00
_cell.angle_beta   90.00
_cell.angle_gamma   90.00
#
_symmetry.space_group_name_H-M   'P 1'
#
loop_
_entity.id
_entity.type
_entity.pdbx_description
1 polymer ?
#
loop_
_entity_poly.entity_id
_entity_poly.type
_entity_poly.pdbx_seq_one_letter_code
_entity_poly.pdbx_strand_id
1 'polypeptide(L)'
;MKKFLQEFKDFINQGNVMDLAVAVVIGAAFTAIVNSAVSDLIMPIVGAFTGGVNFSNLKLYLPLGAGDSAIAYGSFINAVIQFVIIAFVVFLMVKALNKARSLAKHGKQAEEERAPHCPYCLEEVAEGATRCPHCTAELPEPAGLTAKA
;
A
#
# COMPACT_ATOMS: atom_id res chain seq x y z
N MET A 1 31.72 -7.33 -21.93
CA MET A 1 30.26 -7.51 -21.79
C MET A 1 29.87 -8.58 -20.77
N LYS A 2 30.49 -9.78 -20.75
CA LYS A 2 30.16 -10.82 -19.76
C LYS A 2 30.35 -10.37 -18.30
N LYS A 3 31.44 -9.65 -17.97
CA LYS A 3 31.70 -9.11 -16.61
C LYS A 3 30.59 -8.16 -16.12
N PHE A 4 30.20 -7.19 -16.94
CA PHE A 4 29.13 -6.25 -16.60
C PHE A 4 27.77 -6.93 -16.38
N LEU A 5 27.42 -7.92 -17.20
CA LEU A 5 26.19 -8.72 -17.01
C LEU A 5 26.22 -9.55 -15.73
N GLN A 6 27.41 -9.99 -15.32
CA GLN A 6 27.61 -10.77 -14.09
C GLN A 6 27.49 -9.86 -12.86
N GLU A 7 28.17 -8.71 -12.88
CA GLU A 7 28.06 -7.66 -11.85
C GLU A 7 26.63 -7.13 -11.72
N PHE A 8 25.92 -6.96 -12.84
CA PHE A 8 24.52 -6.55 -12.85
C PHE A 8 23.59 -7.63 -12.30
N LYS A 9 23.83 -8.91 -12.62
CA LYS A 9 23.08 -10.03 -12.05
C LYS A 9 23.31 -10.12 -10.54
N ASP A 10 24.54 -9.96 -10.08
CA ASP A 10 24.89 -9.99 -8.66
C ASP A 10 24.26 -8.82 -7.90
N PHE A 11 24.16 -7.64 -8.53
CA PHE A 11 23.44 -6.48 -8.00
C PHE A 11 21.92 -6.72 -7.89
N ILE A 12 21.29 -7.29 -8.92
CA ILE A 12 19.85 -7.59 -8.90
C ILE A 12 19.51 -8.71 -7.90
N ASN A 13 20.41 -9.67 -7.72
CA ASN A 13 20.23 -10.76 -6.75
C ASN A 13 20.33 -10.28 -5.29
N GLN A 14 20.66 -9.01 -5.06
CA GLN A 14 20.58 -8.40 -3.74
C GLN A 14 19.10 -8.28 -3.35
N GLY A 15 18.65 -9.12 -2.40
CA GLY A 15 17.22 -9.26 -2.04
C GLY A 15 16.51 -7.94 -1.74
N ASN A 16 17.17 -7.01 -1.03
CA ASN A 16 16.63 -5.68 -0.74
C ASN A 16 16.27 -4.85 -1.99
N VAL A 17 17.00 -5.02 -3.10
CA VAL A 17 16.74 -4.30 -4.36
C VAL A 17 15.56 -4.93 -5.09
N MET A 18 15.47 -6.26 -5.10
CA MET A 18 14.37 -6.98 -5.76
C MET A 18 13.03 -6.71 -5.07
N ASP A 19 12.98 -6.77 -3.74
CA ASP A 19 11.73 -6.54 -2.99
C ASP A 19 11.23 -5.10 -3.17
N LEU A 20 12.14 -4.13 -3.16
CA LEU A 20 11.81 -2.73 -3.43
C LEU A 20 11.32 -2.54 -4.88
N ALA A 21 11.97 -3.17 -5.86
CA ALA A 21 11.57 -3.09 -7.26
C ALA A 21 10.16 -3.67 -7.47
N VAL A 22 9.87 -4.83 -6.90
CA VAL A 22 8.55 -5.47 -6.96
C VAL A 22 7.49 -4.59 -6.30
N ALA A 23 7.78 -4.03 -5.13
CA ALA A 23 6.85 -3.14 -4.43
C ALA A 23 6.48 -1.91 -5.26
N VAL A 24 7.46 -1.26 -5.90
CA VAL A 24 7.23 -0.08 -6.76
C VAL A 24 6.41 -0.43 -7.99
N VAL A 25 6.74 -1.53 -8.69
CA VAL A 25 6.04 -1.95 -9.90
C VAL A 25 4.59 -2.33 -9.60
N ILE A 26 4.36 -3.10 -8.55
CA ILE A 26 3.01 -3.48 -8.12
C ILE A 26 2.23 -2.23 -7.65
N GLY A 27 2.88 -1.32 -6.91
CA GLY A 27 2.26 -0.06 -6.47
C GLY A 27 1.83 0.82 -7.63
N ALA A 28 2.66 0.94 -8.68
CA ALA A 28 2.32 1.69 -9.89
C ALA A 28 1.15 1.04 -10.65
N ALA A 29 1.18 -0.28 -10.84
CA ALA A 29 0.10 -1.01 -11.50
C ALA A 29 -1.22 -0.91 -10.72
N PHE A 30 -1.17 -1.02 -9.40
CA PHE A 30 -2.34 -0.88 -8.53
C PHE A 30 -2.94 0.52 -8.62
N THR A 31 -2.11 1.56 -8.62
CA THR A 31 -2.54 2.95 -8.80
C THR A 31 -3.25 3.14 -10.14
N ALA A 32 -2.74 2.54 -11.22
CA ALA A 32 -3.38 2.58 -12.53
C ALA A 32 -4.78 1.92 -12.53
N ILE A 33 -4.93 0.77 -11.86
CA ILE A 33 -6.22 0.08 -11.72
C ILE A 33 -7.22 0.95 -10.94
N VAL A 34 -6.78 1.55 -9.83
CA VAL A 34 -7.63 2.44 -9.02
C VAL A 34 -8.05 3.66 -9.84
N ASN A 35 -7.12 4.27 -10.58
CA ASN A 35 -7.43 5.41 -11.44
C ASN A 35 -8.45 5.05 -12.52
N SER A 36 -8.29 3.92 -13.21
CA SER A 36 -9.26 3.44 -14.21
C SER A 36 -10.63 3.14 -13.58
N ALA A 37 -10.67 2.52 -12.40
CA ALA A 37 -11.93 2.29 -11.70
C ALA A 37 -12.66 3.61 -11.38
N VAL A 38 -11.92 4.65 -11.02
CA VAL A 38 -12.48 5.97 -10.73
C VAL A 38 -12.89 6.71 -12.00
N SER A 39 -12.00 6.81 -13.00
CA SER A 39 -12.27 7.56 -14.24
C SER A 39 -13.32 6.90 -15.12
N ASP A 40 -13.36 5.56 -15.16
CA ASP A 40 -14.13 4.82 -16.16
C ASP A 40 -15.44 4.27 -15.59
N LEU A 41 -15.51 3.98 -14.28
CA LEU A 41 -16.76 3.54 -13.64
C LEU A 41 -17.41 4.63 -12.79
N ILE A 42 -16.66 5.29 -11.91
CA ILE A 42 -17.27 6.21 -10.93
C ILE A 42 -17.61 7.57 -11.55
N MET A 43 -16.70 8.18 -12.31
CA MET A 43 -16.90 9.50 -12.91
C MET A 43 -18.12 9.57 -13.85
N PRO A 44 -18.43 8.56 -14.69
CA PRO A 44 -19.66 8.56 -15.48
C PRO A 44 -20.93 8.50 -14.62
N ILE A 45 -20.92 7.71 -13.54
CA ILE A 45 -22.06 7.61 -12.60
C ILE A 45 -22.24 8.94 -11.87
N VAL A 46 -21.17 9.49 -11.31
CA VAL A 46 -21.19 10.81 -10.65
C VAL A 46 -21.61 11.89 -11.64
N GLY A 47 -21.09 11.87 -12.87
CA GLY A 47 -21.45 12.79 -13.94
C GLY A 47 -22.93 12.70 -14.32
N ALA A 48 -23.51 11.50 -14.36
CA ALA A 48 -24.93 11.31 -14.61
C ALA A 48 -25.81 11.88 -13.48
N PHE A 49 -25.42 11.70 -12.21
CA PHE A 49 -26.17 12.24 -11.07
C PHE A 49 -25.99 13.74 -10.87
N THR A 50 -24.84 14.28 -11.26
CA THR A 50 -24.50 15.70 -11.08
C THR A 50 -24.75 16.53 -12.34
N GLY A 51 -25.25 15.93 -13.41
CA GLY A 51 -25.59 16.62 -14.66
C GLY A 51 -24.38 17.08 -15.49
N GLY A 52 -23.21 16.44 -15.31
CA GLY A 52 -22.00 16.77 -16.05
C GLY A 52 -21.22 17.98 -15.52
N VAL A 53 -21.37 18.35 -14.24
CA VAL A 53 -20.64 19.47 -13.61
C VAL A 53 -19.12 19.24 -13.66
N ASN A 54 -18.52 19.81 -14.69
CA ASN A 54 -17.10 20.08 -14.73
C ASN A 54 -16.84 21.39 -13.99
N PHE A 55 -16.49 21.28 -12.70
CA PHE A 55 -16.04 22.43 -11.91
C PHE A 55 -14.80 23.10 -12.51
N SER A 56 -14.08 22.44 -13.42
CA SER A 56 -12.93 22.97 -14.19
C SER A 56 -13.18 24.29 -14.92
N ASN A 57 -14.44 24.66 -15.21
CA ASN A 57 -14.76 25.92 -15.89
C ASN A 57 -14.91 27.13 -14.96
N LEU A 58 -14.87 26.94 -13.64
CA LEU A 58 -14.88 28.04 -12.69
C LEU A 58 -13.49 28.67 -12.58
N LYS A 59 -13.31 29.76 -13.33
CA LYS A 59 -12.11 30.59 -13.38
C LYS A 59 -12.43 31.97 -12.83
N LEU A 60 -11.67 32.42 -11.82
CA LEU A 60 -11.73 33.80 -11.35
C LEU A 60 -10.68 34.59 -12.14
N TYR A 61 -11.12 35.43 -13.07
CA TYR A 61 -10.25 36.35 -13.78
C TYR A 61 -9.90 37.51 -12.85
N LEU A 62 -8.62 37.66 -12.51
CA LEU A 62 -8.14 38.76 -11.68
C LEU A 62 -7.79 39.95 -12.60
N PRO A 63 -8.44 41.12 -12.48
CA PRO A 63 -8.14 42.30 -13.31
C PRO A 63 -6.92 43.06 -12.78
N LEU A 64 -5.80 42.37 -12.59
CA LEU A 64 -4.54 42.97 -12.14
C LEU A 64 -3.44 42.74 -13.19
N GLY A 65 -3.41 43.64 -14.18
CA GLY A 65 -2.25 43.92 -15.02
C GLY A 65 -1.91 42.88 -16.09
N ALA A 66 -2.21 43.22 -17.35
CA ALA A 66 -1.59 42.71 -18.57
C ALA A 66 -1.19 41.21 -18.56
N GLY A 67 -2.18 40.32 -18.52
CA GLY A 67 -1.93 38.90 -18.71
C GLY A 67 -3.11 38.07 -18.23
N ASP A 68 -3.38 37.00 -18.98
CA ASP A 68 -4.47 36.02 -18.88
C ASP A 68 -4.45 35.19 -17.57
N SER A 69 -4.24 35.87 -16.43
CA SER A 69 -3.98 35.31 -15.11
C SER A 69 -5.31 34.93 -14.45
N ALA A 70 -5.87 33.80 -14.87
CA ALA A 70 -7.08 33.24 -14.27
C ALA A 70 -6.73 32.28 -13.12
N ILE A 71 -7.26 32.52 -11.92
CA ILE A 71 -7.21 31.54 -10.83
C ILE A 71 -8.27 30.48 -11.14
N ALA A 72 -7.83 29.32 -11.64
CA ALA A 72 -8.68 28.18 -11.91
C ALA A 72 -8.98 27.40 -10.61
N TYR A 73 -9.69 28.02 -9.66
CA TYR A 73 -10.10 27.35 -8.41
C TYR A 73 -10.99 26.13 -8.67
N GLY A 74 -11.67 26.12 -9.82
CA GLY A 74 -12.43 24.99 -10.32
C GLY A 74 -11.63 23.70 -10.51
N SER A 75 -10.38 23.77 -10.99
CA SER A 75 -9.54 22.59 -11.19
C SER A 75 -9.04 22.02 -9.86
N PHE A 76 -8.77 22.88 -8.88
CA PHE A 76 -8.39 22.47 -7.54
C PHE A 76 -9.53 21.72 -6.83
N ILE A 77 -10.74 22.25 -6.86
CA ILE A 77 -11.92 21.57 -6.28
C ILE A 77 -12.15 20.22 -6.96
N ASN A 78 -12.01 20.16 -8.29
CA ASN A 78 -12.12 18.90 -9.03
C ASN A 78 -11.05 17.88 -8.58
N ALA A 79 -9.79 18.31 -8.42
CA ALA A 79 -8.72 17.44 -7.92
C ALA A 79 -8.99 16.92 -6.49
N VAL A 80 -9.55 17.76 -5.61
CA VAL A 80 -9.93 17.35 -4.25
C VAL A 80 -11.07 16.33 -4.30
N ILE A 81 -12.10 16.54 -5.12
CA ILE A 81 -13.20 15.59 -5.30
C ILE A 81 -12.66 14.26 -5.83
N GLN A 82 -11.79 14.30 -6.84
CA GLN A 82 -11.17 13.11 -7.41
C GLN A 82 -10.34 12.35 -6.37
N PHE A 83 -9.57 13.05 -5.53
CA PHE A 83 -8.81 12.45 -4.45
C PHE A 83 -9.73 11.74 -3.43
N VAL A 84 -10.83 12.37 -3.02
CA VAL A 84 -11.81 11.77 -2.10
C VAL A 84 -12.44 10.51 -2.71
N ILE A 85 -12.78 10.54 -4.01
CA ILE A 85 -13.34 9.38 -4.71
C ILE A 85 -12.33 8.23 -4.77
N ILE A 86 -11.07 8.51 -5.12
CA ILE A 86 -9.98 7.51 -5.13
C ILE A 86 -9.82 6.88 -3.75
N ALA A 87 -9.73 7.70 -2.70
CA ALA A 87 -9.61 7.22 -1.33
C ALA A 87 -10.80 6.32 -0.93
N PHE A 88 -12.02 6.68 -1.32
CA PHE A 88 -13.21 5.89 -1.07
C PHE A 88 -13.19 4.53 -1.80
N VAL A 89 -12.76 4.50 -3.07
CA VAL A 89 -12.63 3.26 -3.85
C VAL A 89 -11.57 2.34 -3.25
N VAL A 90 -10.40 2.87 -2.89
CA VAL A 90 -9.34 2.10 -2.22
C VAL A 90 -9.86 1.51 -0.90
N PHE A 91 -10.58 2.31 -0.10
CA PHE A 91 -11.21 1.83 1.12
C PHE A 91 -12.19 0.69 0.86
N LEU A 92 -13.05 0.80 -0.16
CA LEU A 92 -13.97 -0.27 -0.53
C LEU A 92 -13.23 -1.53 -0.99
N MET A 93 -12.15 -1.42 -1.77
CA MET A 93 -11.34 -2.57 -2.19
C MET A 93 -10.68 -3.25 -0.99
N VAL A 94 -10.05 -2.49 -0.09
CA VAL A 94 -9.43 -3.06 1.13
C VAL A 94 -10.49 -3.70 2.01
N LYS A 95 -11.67 -3.08 2.15
CA LYS A 95 -12.79 -3.66 2.90
C LYS A 95 -13.31 -4.95 2.26
N ALA A 96 -13.42 -5.00 0.93
CA ALA A 96 -13.82 -6.19 0.20
C ALA A 96 -12.81 -7.33 0.37
N LEU A 97 -11.51 -7.02 0.28
CA LEU A 97 -10.43 -7.97 0.54
C LEU A 97 -10.43 -8.43 1.99
N ASN A 98 -10.62 -7.53 2.96
CA ASN A 98 -10.72 -7.90 4.38
C ASN A 98 -11.95 -8.75 4.67
N LYS A 99 -13.08 -8.49 4.00
CA LYS A 99 -14.30 -9.30 4.11
C LYS A 99 -14.15 -10.67 3.44
N ALA A 100 -13.55 -10.72 2.25
CA ALA A 100 -13.25 -11.98 1.57
C ALA A 100 -12.25 -12.81 2.37
N ARG A 101 -11.22 -12.17 2.92
CA ARG A 101 -10.27 -12.77 3.85
C ARG A 101 -10.97 -13.23 5.13
N SER A 102 -11.88 -12.47 5.73
CA SER A 102 -12.62 -12.89 6.92
C SER A 102 -13.51 -14.11 6.65
N LEU A 103 -14.08 -14.21 5.45
CA LEU A 103 -14.86 -15.38 5.01
C LEU A 103 -13.96 -16.59 4.70
N ALA A 104 -12.73 -16.36 4.23
CA ALA A 104 -11.71 -17.40 4.05
C ALA A 104 -10.91 -17.72 5.34
N LYS A 105 -11.00 -16.89 6.38
CA LYS A 105 -10.27 -16.95 7.67
C LYS A 105 -10.94 -17.83 8.73
N HIS A 106 -11.79 -18.78 8.34
CA HIS A 106 -11.80 -20.04 9.09
C HIS A 106 -10.58 -20.92 8.75
N GLY A 107 -9.72 -20.51 7.80
CA GLY A 107 -8.57 -21.30 7.35
C GLY A 107 -7.17 -20.79 7.71
N LYS A 108 -6.76 -19.56 7.34
CA LYS A 108 -5.31 -19.32 7.11
C LYS A 108 -4.73 -17.91 7.31
N GLN A 109 -5.36 -17.03 8.09
CA GLN A 109 -4.73 -15.72 8.34
C GLN A 109 -4.90 -15.31 9.80
N ALA A 110 -4.26 -16.06 10.67
CA ALA A 110 -3.60 -15.54 11.85
C ALA A 110 -2.14 -16.04 11.90
N GLU A 111 -1.58 -16.38 10.73
CA GLU A 111 -0.17 -16.73 10.53
C GLU A 111 0.55 -15.47 10.04
N GLU A 112 0.56 -14.45 10.89
CA GLU A 112 1.83 -13.80 11.16
C GLU A 112 2.30 -14.54 12.41
N GLU A 113 2.93 -15.69 12.13
CA GLU A 113 3.74 -16.51 13.01
C GLU A 113 4.70 -15.55 13.76
N ARG A 114 4.25 -14.98 14.88
CA ARG A 114 5.11 -14.09 15.67
C ARG A 114 6.23 -14.96 16.19
N ALA A 115 7.45 -14.63 15.81
CA ALA A 115 8.64 -15.32 16.28
C ALA A 115 8.58 -15.42 17.82
N PRO A 116 8.85 -16.61 18.39
CA PRO A 116 8.83 -16.77 19.83
C PRO A 116 9.83 -15.81 20.49
N HIS A 117 9.36 -15.08 21.50
CA HIS A 117 10.19 -14.13 22.23
C HIS A 117 10.86 -14.84 23.42
N CYS A 118 12.11 -14.48 23.70
CA CYS A 118 12.80 -14.97 24.88
C CYS A 118 12.18 -14.39 26.17
N PRO A 119 11.86 -15.21 27.19
CA PRO A 119 11.30 -14.72 28.46
C PRO A 119 12.28 -13.88 29.31
N TYR A 120 13.58 -13.96 29.02
CA TYR A 120 14.61 -13.26 29.79
C TYR A 120 14.99 -11.91 29.16
N CYS A 121 15.30 -11.91 27.86
CA CYS A 121 15.78 -10.72 27.17
C CYS A 121 14.75 -10.09 26.23
N LEU A 122 13.57 -10.69 26.09
CA LEU A 122 12.47 -10.22 25.24
C LEU A 122 12.79 -10.09 23.74
N GLU A 123 14.00 -10.43 23.33
CA GLU A 123 14.40 -10.49 21.92
C GLU A 123 13.79 -11.71 21.21
N GLU A 124 13.61 -11.60 19.88
CA GLU A 124 13.10 -12.67 19.03
C GLU A 124 14.10 -13.84 18.98
N VAL A 125 13.57 -15.07 19.04
CA VAL A 125 14.35 -16.31 19.02
C VAL A 125 13.81 -17.23 17.94
N ALA A 126 14.70 -17.98 17.29
CA ALA A 126 14.32 -19.01 16.35
C ALA A 126 13.46 -20.10 17.01
N GLU A 127 12.48 -20.62 16.28
CA GLU A 127 11.64 -21.73 16.72
C GLU A 127 12.48 -22.97 17.06
N GLY A 128 12.12 -23.64 18.14
CA GLY A 128 12.81 -24.83 18.64
C GLY A 128 14.17 -24.53 19.29
N ALA A 129 14.57 -23.26 19.42
CA ALA A 129 15.80 -22.92 20.13
C ALA A 129 15.70 -23.34 21.60
N THR A 130 16.71 -24.08 22.07
CA THR A 130 16.90 -24.44 23.48
C THR A 130 17.73 -23.40 24.23
N ARG A 131 18.45 -22.54 23.49
CA ARG A 131 19.26 -21.45 24.02
C ARG A 131 19.04 -20.17 23.22
N CYS A 132 18.88 -19.06 23.93
CA CYS A 132 18.72 -17.76 23.31
C CYS A 132 20.08 -17.25 22.74
N PRO A 133 20.16 -16.80 21.47
CA PRO A 133 21.40 -16.29 20.90
C PRO A 133 21.81 -14.92 21.46
N HIS A 134 20.88 -14.13 21.98
CA HIS A 134 21.14 -12.78 22.48
C HIS A 134 21.64 -12.76 23.93
N CYS A 135 20.98 -13.49 24.81
CA CYS A 135 21.32 -13.50 26.25
C CYS A 135 21.99 -14.80 26.71
N THR A 136 22.18 -15.79 25.83
CA THR A 136 22.76 -17.11 26.15
C THR A 136 22.04 -17.90 27.24
N ALA A 137 20.87 -17.44 27.68
CA ALA A 137 20.04 -18.14 28.65
C ALA A 137 19.48 -19.44 28.04
N GLU A 138 19.45 -20.48 28.87
CA GLU A 138 18.80 -21.74 28.56
C GLU A 138 17.30 -21.55 28.74
N LEU A 139 16.54 -21.82 27.67
CA LEU A 139 15.10 -21.61 27.66
C LEU A 139 14.46 -22.77 28.44
N PRO A 140 13.54 -22.49 29.39
CA PRO A 140 12.90 -23.53 30.19
C PRO A 140 12.09 -24.51 29.34
N GLU A 141 11.62 -24.06 28.17
CA GLU A 141 10.99 -24.87 27.13
C GLU A 141 11.53 -24.42 25.77
N PRO A 142 11.62 -25.31 24.76
CA PRO A 142 12.04 -24.92 23.41
C PRO A 142 11.13 -23.80 22.89
N ALA A 143 11.73 -22.77 22.28
CA ALA A 143 11.02 -21.61 21.76
C ALA A 143 9.89 -22.03 20.81
N GLY A 144 8.66 -22.05 21.30
CA GLY A 144 7.48 -22.47 20.54
C GLY A 144 6.61 -21.27 20.18
N LEU A 145 5.90 -21.37 19.06
CA LEU A 145 4.93 -20.36 18.61
C LEU A 145 3.95 -20.04 19.73
N THR A 146 4.03 -18.82 20.26
CA THR A 146 3.05 -18.37 21.25
C THR A 146 1.74 -18.10 20.52
N ALA A 147 0.90 -19.12 20.40
CA ALA A 147 -0.49 -18.96 19.99
C ALA A 147 -1.18 -18.05 21.03
N LYS A 148 -1.67 -16.91 20.55
CA LYS A 148 -2.33 -15.92 21.38
C LYS A 148 -3.57 -16.54 22.06
N ALA A 149 -3.65 -16.45 23.39
CA ALA A 149 -4.90 -16.65 24.14
C ALA A 149 -5.90 -15.50 23.87
#